data_AF-A0A447PUK4-F1
#
_entry.id   AF-A0A447PUK4-F1
#
_cell.length_a   1.000
_cell.length_b   1.000
_cell.length_c   1.000
_cell.angle_alpha   90.00
_cell.angle_beta   90.00
_cell.angle_gamma   90.00
#
_symmetry.space_group_name_H-M   'P 1'
#
loop_
_entity.id
_entity.type
_entity.pdbx_description
1 polymer ?
#
loop_
_entity_poly.entity_id
_entity_poly.type
_entity_poly.pdbx_seq_one_letter_code
_entity_poly.pdbx_strand_id
1 'polypeptide(L)'
;MTFSLFGDKFTRHSGITRLMEDLNDGLRTPGAIMLGGGNPAHIPAMQDYFQTLLTEMVESGKAADALCNYDGPQGKTALLNALAVLLRETLGWDIEPQNIALTNGSQSAFFLLI
;
A
#
# COMPACT_ATOMS: atom_id res chain seq x y z
N MET A 1 8.32 18.69 25.55
CA MET A 1 6.94 18.99 25.11
C MET A 1 6.00 18.08 25.88
N THR A 2 4.84 18.57 26.29
CA THR A 2 3.82 17.74 26.95
C THR A 2 2.90 17.16 25.87
N PHE A 3 2.83 15.85 25.76
CA PHE A 3 1.94 15.17 24.81
C PHE A 3 0.64 14.72 25.50
N SER A 4 -0.36 14.40 24.69
CA SER A 4 -1.52 13.64 25.17
C SER A 4 -1.14 12.19 25.47
N LEU A 5 -1.97 11.46 26.21
CA LEU A 5 -1.76 10.02 26.45
C LEU A 5 -1.64 9.21 25.14
N PHE A 6 -2.38 9.61 24.11
CA PHE A 6 -2.26 9.03 22.77
C PHE A 6 -0.88 9.32 22.18
N GLY A 7 -0.42 10.58 22.21
CA GLY A 7 0.92 10.95 21.74
C GLY A 7 2.02 10.19 22.48
N ASP A 8 1.92 10.10 23.81
CA ASP A 8 2.86 9.33 24.64
C ASP A 8 2.88 7.85 24.30
N LYS A 9 1.77 7.25 23.86
CA LYS A 9 1.73 5.84 23.45
C LYS A 9 2.62 5.61 22.21
N PHE A 10 2.55 6.50 21.22
CA PHE A 10 3.28 6.35 19.95
C PHE A 10 4.73 6.85 20.00
N THR A 11 5.10 7.67 20.98
CA THR A 11 6.48 8.16 21.15
C THR A 11 7.34 7.30 22.08
N ARG A 12 6.74 6.30 22.75
CA ARG A 12 7.48 5.36 23.60
C ARG A 12 8.39 4.46 22.78
N HIS A 13 9.60 4.25 23.28
CA HIS A 13 10.52 3.26 22.72
C HIS A 13 10.07 1.86 23.11
N SER A 14 9.57 1.11 22.13
CA SER A 14 9.30 -0.31 22.26
C SER A 14 10.43 -1.14 21.63
N GLY A 15 10.45 -2.45 21.88
CA GLY A 15 11.38 -3.35 21.19
C GLY A 15 11.23 -3.31 19.67
N ILE A 16 9.99 -3.19 19.18
CA ILE A 16 9.70 -3.09 17.74
C ILE A 16 10.21 -1.75 17.18
N THR A 17 10.01 -0.65 17.91
CA THR A 17 10.47 0.68 17.46
C THR A 17 11.98 0.69 17.24
N ARG A 18 12.75 0.13 18.18
CA ARG A 18 14.22 0.00 18.06
C ARG A 18 14.64 -0.91 16.91
N LEU A 19 13.96 -2.04 16.73
CA LEU A 19 14.23 -2.93 15.60
C LEU A 19 14.01 -2.23 14.25
N MET A 20 12.97 -1.40 14.14
CA MET A 20 12.70 -0.65 12.90
C MET A 20 13.76 0.44 12.64
N GLU A 21 14.30 1.05 13.70
CA GLU A 21 15.45 1.97 13.60
C GLU A 21 16.68 1.22 13.06
N ASP A 22 17.02 0.07 13.63
CA ASP A 22 18.15 -0.77 13.20
C ASP A 22 18.00 -1.25 11.74
N LEU A 23 16.79 -1.64 11.32
CA LEU A 23 16.51 -2.06 9.93
C LEU A 23 16.70 -0.90 8.94
N ASN A 24 16.28 0.31 9.30
CA ASN A 24 16.45 1.48 8.44
C ASN A 24 17.92 1.89 8.30
N ASP A 25 18.69 1.81 9.39
CA ASP A 25 20.12 2.09 9.36
C ASP A 25 20.88 1.02 8.57
N GLY A 26 20.50 -0.24 8.73
CA GLY A 26 21.03 -1.36 7.96
C GLY A 26 20.81 -1.21 6.45
N LEU A 27 19.62 -0.76 6.02
CA LEU A 27 19.30 -0.50 4.60
C LEU A 27 20.22 0.53 3.94
N ARG A 28 20.77 1.47 4.72
CA ARG A 28 21.62 2.56 4.23
C ARG A 28 23.11 2.26 4.37
N THR A 29 23.47 1.19 5.07
CA THR A 29 24.86 0.85 5.39
C THR A 29 25.50 0.03 4.27
N PRO A 30 26.56 0.54 3.59
CA PRO A 30 27.24 -0.22 2.55
C PRO A 30 27.84 -1.52 3.10
N GLY A 31 27.64 -2.63 2.39
CA GLY A 31 28.15 -3.95 2.80
C GLY A 31 27.31 -4.68 3.86
N ALA A 32 26.21 -4.08 4.33
CA ALA A 32 25.25 -4.80 5.16
C ALA A 32 24.53 -5.89 4.33
N ILE A 33 24.38 -7.09 4.91
CA ILE A 33 23.58 -8.17 4.33
C ILE A 33 22.14 -8.01 4.82
N MET A 34 21.30 -7.38 4.00
CA MET A 34 19.91 -7.07 4.36
C MET A 34 18.97 -8.26 4.10
N LEU A 35 18.64 -9.00 5.16
CA LEU A 35 17.68 -10.12 5.14
C LEU A 35 16.47 -9.92 6.06
N GLY A 36 16.37 -8.77 6.74
CA GLY A 36 15.30 -8.49 7.71
C GLY A 36 14.13 -7.65 7.18
N GLY A 37 14.18 -7.23 5.90
CA GLY A 37 13.18 -6.35 5.30
C GLY A 37 12.02 -7.10 4.67
N GLY A 38 10.88 -6.42 4.52
CA GLY A 38 9.68 -6.95 3.84
C GLY A 38 9.47 -6.43 2.42
N ASN A 39 10.45 -5.75 1.83
CA ASN A 39 10.33 -5.21 0.47
C ASN A 39 10.32 -6.36 -0.55
N PRO A 40 9.45 -6.31 -1.58
CA PRO A 40 9.43 -7.31 -2.63
C PRO A 40 10.71 -7.23 -3.50
N ALA A 41 11.00 -8.33 -4.20
CA ALA A 41 12.11 -8.37 -5.16
C ALA A 41 11.78 -7.59 -6.45
N HIS A 42 12.82 -7.06 -7.10
CA HIS A 42 12.73 -6.51 -8.46
C HIS A 42 12.78 -7.65 -9.49
N ILE A 43 11.61 -8.20 -9.83
CA ILE A 43 11.49 -9.28 -10.82
C ILE A 43 11.48 -8.66 -12.23
N PRO A 44 12.42 -8.98 -13.13
CA PRO A 44 12.55 -8.30 -14.43
C PRO A 44 11.25 -8.26 -15.25
N ALA A 45 10.56 -9.39 -15.37
CA ALA A 45 9.30 -9.47 -16.11
C ALA A 45 8.20 -8.56 -15.55
N MET A 46 8.16 -8.35 -14.22
CA MET A 46 7.21 -7.44 -13.60
C MET A 46 7.60 -5.98 -13.80
N GLN A 47 8.91 -5.68 -13.77
CA GLN A 47 9.41 -4.33 -14.06
C GLN A 47 9.08 -3.90 -15.48
N ASP A 48 9.30 -4.80 -16.46
CA ASP A 48 8.96 -4.54 -17.86
C ASP A 48 7.46 -4.29 -18.03
N TYR A 49 6.63 -5.14 -17.41
CA TYR A 49 5.17 -4.98 -17.42
C TYR A 49 4.73 -3.62 -16.85
N PHE A 50 5.23 -3.24 -15.66
CA PHE A 50 4.85 -1.98 -15.05
C PHE A 50 5.34 -0.77 -15.83
N GLN A 51 6.53 -0.85 -16.45
CA GLN A 51 7.04 0.22 -17.30
C GLN A 51 6.13 0.44 -18.51
N THR A 52 5.75 -0.63 -19.22
CA THR A 52 4.81 -0.54 -20.36
C THR A 52 3.47 0.04 -19.91
N LEU A 53 2.90 -0.48 -18.82
CA LEU A 53 1.61 -0.02 -18.29
C LEU A 53 1.64 1.48 -17.92
N LEU A 54 2.70 1.95 -17.26
CA LEU A 54 2.83 3.35 -16.89
C LEU A 54 2.94 4.26 -18.13
N THR A 55 3.70 3.84 -19.14
CA THR A 55 3.78 4.56 -20.42
C THR A 55 2.41 4.69 -21.07
N GLU A 56 1.67 3.58 -21.21
CA GLU A 56 0.32 3.58 -21.79
C GLU A 56 -0.66 4.46 -20.99
N MET A 57 -0.57 4.45 -19.66
CA MET A 57 -1.41 5.29 -18.81
C MET A 57 -1.11 6.78 -18.96
N VAL A 58 0.15 7.15 -19.16
CA VAL A 58 0.54 8.55 -19.43
C VAL A 58 0.06 8.98 -20.81
N GLU A 59 0.32 8.18 -21.85
CA GLU A 59 -0.06 8.49 -23.23
C GLU A 59 -1.58 8.59 -23.42
N SER A 60 -2.35 7.76 -22.70
CA SER A 60 -3.82 7.79 -22.74
C SER A 60 -4.46 8.84 -21.83
N GLY A 61 -3.67 9.62 -21.07
CA GLY A 61 -4.18 10.62 -20.12
C GLY A 61 -4.70 10.06 -18.79
N LYS A 62 -4.86 8.73 -18.66
CA LYS A 62 -5.34 8.06 -17.44
C LYS A 62 -4.48 8.36 -16.21
N ALA A 63 -3.17 8.53 -16.39
CA ALA A 63 -2.27 8.92 -15.31
C ALA A 63 -2.59 10.33 -14.78
N ALA A 64 -2.86 11.28 -15.68
CA ALA A 64 -3.26 12.63 -15.30
C ALA A 64 -4.61 12.61 -14.57
N ASP A 65 -5.59 11.84 -15.08
CA ASP A 65 -6.88 11.68 -14.41
C ASP A 65 -6.74 11.10 -13.00
N ALA A 66 -5.84 10.12 -12.81
CA ALA A 66 -5.61 9.51 -11.51
C ALA A 66 -4.89 10.42 -10.51
N LEU A 67 -4.02 11.32 -10.98
CA LEU A 67 -3.25 12.23 -10.12
C LEU A 67 -3.99 13.53 -9.80
N CYS A 68 -4.80 14.03 -10.73
CA CYS A 68 -5.42 15.35 -10.64
C CYS A 68 -6.83 15.32 -10.02
N ASN A 69 -7.37 14.15 -9.70
CA ASN A 69 -8.72 14.01 -9.14
C ASN A 69 -8.69 13.17 -7.87
N TYR A 70 -9.49 13.58 -6.88
CA TYR A 70 -9.72 12.77 -5.69
C TYR A 70 -10.65 11.60 -6.00
N ASP A 71 -10.34 10.44 -5.46
CA ASP A 71 -11.25 9.31 -5.40
C ASP A 71 -12.30 9.52 -4.29
N GLY A 72 -13.40 8.76 -4.35
CA GLY A 72 -14.39 8.74 -3.27
C GLY A 72 -13.77 8.24 -1.95
N PRO A 73 -14.40 8.50 -0.79
CA PRO A 73 -13.86 8.12 0.51
C PRO A 73 -13.72 6.60 0.71
N GLN A 74 -14.47 5.80 -0.07
CA GLN A 74 -14.37 4.34 -0.10
C GLN A 74 -13.26 3.83 -1.05
N GLY A 75 -12.70 4.71 -1.87
CA GLY A 75 -11.72 4.41 -2.91
C GLY A 75 -12.23 4.67 -4.33
N LYS A 76 -11.40 4.34 -5.31
CA LYS A 76 -11.69 4.52 -6.74
C LYS A 76 -12.82 3.61 -7.20
N THR A 77 -13.96 4.18 -7.58
CA THR A 77 -15.14 3.41 -8.02
C THR A 77 -14.82 2.40 -9.12
N ALA A 78 -13.99 2.78 -10.10
CA ALA A 78 -13.58 1.88 -11.19
C ALA A 78 -12.86 0.62 -10.67
N LEU A 79 -12.04 0.76 -9.64
CA LEU A 79 -11.32 -0.37 -9.04
C LEU A 79 -12.24 -1.23 -8.17
N LEU A 80 -13.15 -0.61 -7.39
CA LEU A 80 -14.12 -1.36 -6.59
C LEU A 80 -15.00 -2.27 -7.47
N ASN A 81 -15.49 -1.74 -8.59
CA ASN A 81 -16.26 -2.52 -9.57
C ASN A 81 -15.43 -3.65 -10.18
N ALA A 82 -14.19 -3.36 -10.58
CA ALA A 82 -13.30 -4.36 -11.18
C ALA A 82 -12.95 -5.50 -10.20
N LEU A 83 -12.73 -5.17 -8.93
CA LEU A 83 -12.47 -6.17 -7.88
C LEU A 83 -13.69 -7.03 -7.57
N ALA A 84 -14.88 -6.43 -7.50
CA ALA A 84 -16.12 -7.19 -7.30
C ALA A 84 -16.32 -8.21 -8.43
N VAL A 85 -16.18 -7.79 -9.68
CA VAL A 85 -16.23 -8.69 -10.85
C VAL A 85 -15.16 -9.77 -10.76
N LEU A 86 -13.89 -9.41 -10.49
CA LEU A 86 -12.80 -10.37 -10.39
C LEU A 86 -13.11 -11.45 -9.34
N LEU A 87 -13.54 -11.06 -8.14
CA LEU A 87 -13.82 -12.00 -7.05
C LEU A 87 -15.05 -12.88 -7.33
N ARG A 88 -16.10 -12.32 -7.96
CA ARG A 88 -17.26 -13.08 -8.42
C ARG A 88 -16.86 -14.16 -9.43
N GLU A 89 -16.10 -13.78 -10.47
CA GLU A 89 -15.72 -14.69 -11.56
C GLU A 89 -14.69 -15.74 -11.13
N THR A 90 -13.73 -15.36 -10.27
CA THR A 90 -12.64 -16.28 -9.88
C THR A 90 -12.98 -17.18 -8.72
N LEU A 91 -13.80 -16.72 -7.77
CA LEU A 91 -14.09 -17.44 -6.52
C LEU A 91 -15.58 -17.79 -6.35
N GLY A 92 -16.47 -17.31 -7.23
CA GLY A 92 -17.91 -17.56 -7.13
C GLY A 92 -18.59 -16.85 -5.96
N TRP A 93 -17.95 -15.83 -5.38
CA TRP A 93 -18.51 -15.10 -4.24
C TRP A 93 -19.57 -14.09 -4.70
N ASP A 94 -20.67 -13.97 -3.97
CA ASP A 94 -21.65 -12.91 -4.21
C ASP A 94 -21.19 -11.59 -3.55
N ILE A 95 -20.18 -10.97 -4.18
CA ILE A 95 -19.56 -9.73 -3.74
C ILE A 95 -19.88 -8.62 -4.72
N GLU A 96 -20.21 -7.46 -4.17
CA GLU A 96 -20.52 -6.25 -4.91
C GLU A 96 -19.61 -5.09 -4.41
N PRO A 97 -19.61 -3.91 -5.06
CA PRO A 97 -18.68 -2.83 -4.73
C PRO A 97 -18.77 -2.29 -3.29
N GLN A 98 -19.97 -2.30 -2.71
CA GLN A 98 -20.24 -1.91 -1.31
C GLN A 98 -19.61 -2.85 -0.26
N ASN A 99 -19.16 -4.05 -0.63
CA ASN A 99 -18.44 -4.96 0.24
C ASN A 99 -16.92 -4.67 0.29
N ILE A 100 -16.43 -3.74 -0.53
CA ILE A 100 -15.00 -3.49 -0.74
C ILE A 100 -14.67 -2.04 -0.39
N ALA A 101 -13.58 -1.82 0.36
CA ALA A 101 -13.04 -0.49 0.63
C ALA A 101 -11.52 -0.48 0.40
N LEU A 102 -11.00 0.64 -0.09
CA LEU A 102 -9.57 0.85 -0.27
C LEU A 102 -8.98 1.64 0.90
N THR A 103 -7.76 1.30 1.29
CA THR A 103 -7.01 1.99 2.34
C THR A 103 -5.60 2.32 1.85
N ASN A 104 -4.88 3.16 2.59
CA ASN A 104 -3.48 3.50 2.31
C ASN A 104 -2.55 2.34 2.72
N GLY A 105 -2.66 1.22 1.99
CA GLY A 105 -2.00 -0.04 2.31
C GLY A 105 -2.66 -0.80 3.46
N SER A 106 -2.38 -2.11 3.56
CA SER A 106 -3.02 -2.99 4.55
C SER A 106 -2.75 -2.61 6.00
N GLN A 107 -1.61 -1.98 6.30
CA GLN A 107 -1.30 -1.50 7.66
C GLN A 107 -2.33 -0.49 8.17
N SER A 108 -2.81 0.41 7.30
CA SER A 108 -3.88 1.35 7.68
C SER A 108 -5.23 0.65 7.84
N ALA A 109 -5.50 -0.42 7.07
CA ALA A 109 -6.69 -1.25 7.28
C ALA A 109 -6.65 -1.93 8.66
N PHE A 110 -5.52 -2.50 9.06
CA PHE A 110 -5.36 -3.09 10.39
C PHE A 110 -5.56 -2.07 11.51
N PHE A 111 -5.07 -0.84 11.35
CA PHE A 111 -5.30 0.24 12.34
C PHE A 111 -6.78 0.60 12.50
N LEU A 112 -7.59 0.46 11.45
CA LEU A 112 -9.03 0.72 11.51
C LEU A 112 -9.82 -0.46 12.10
N LEU A 113 -9.35 -1.69 11.87
CA LEU A 113 -10.07 -2.91 12.24
C LEU A 113 -9.75 -3.42 13.66
N ILE A 114 -8.61 -3.01 14.24
CA ILE A 114 -8.08 -3.49 15.53
C ILE A 114 -7.95 -2.32 16.50
#